data_AF-A0A2H0C4M3-F1
#
_entry.id   AF-A0A2H0C4M3-F1
#
_cell.length_a   1.000
_cell.length_b   1.000
_cell.length_c   1.000
_cell.angle_alpha   90.00
_cell.angle_beta   90.00
_cell.angle_gamma   90.00
#
_symmetry.space_group_name_H-M   'P 1'
#
loop_
_entity.id
_entity.type
_entity.pdbx_description
1 polymer ?
#
loop_
_entity_poly.entity_id
_entity_poly.type
_entity_poly.pdbx_seq_one_letter_code
_entity_poly.pdbx_strand_id
1 'polypeptide(L)'
;LFGKQDIWSTSPNPRQNFINMASEIKLDIEKFKSDMDSKVVKNKVQADLASGNKAEINSTPTFFLNGNKIELTTLDEFKKLLLK
;
A
#
# COMPACT_ATOMS: atom_id res chain seq x y z
N LEU A 1 0.03 7.97 -6.35
CA LEU A 1 0.67 7.66 -5.06
C LEU A 1 2.14 7.25 -5.22
N PHE A 2 2.45 6.01 -5.63
CA PHE A 2 3.85 5.55 -5.73
C PHE A 2 4.67 6.26 -6.82
N GLY A 3 4.06 6.67 -7.94
CA GLY A 3 4.74 7.51 -8.94
C GLY A 3 5.11 8.93 -8.45
N LYS A 4 4.68 9.32 -7.24
CA LYS A 4 5.04 10.57 -6.56
C LYS A 4 5.76 10.29 -5.23
N GLN A 5 6.38 9.12 -5.09
CA GLN A 5 6.96 8.68 -3.81
C GLN A 5 7.95 9.66 -3.23
N ASP A 6 8.87 10.16 -4.03
CA ASP A 6 9.91 11.10 -3.59
C ASP A 6 9.33 12.39 -2.97
N ILE A 7 8.11 12.77 -3.38
CA ILE A 7 7.42 13.96 -2.88
C ILE A 7 6.90 13.72 -1.47
N TRP A 8 6.22 12.61 -1.22
CA TRP A 8 5.57 12.39 0.08
C TRP A 8 6.46 11.65 1.08
N SER A 9 7.44 10.86 0.64
CA SER A 9 8.30 10.08 1.53
C SER A 9 9.29 10.94 2.32
N THR A 10 9.72 12.07 1.73
CA THR A 10 10.70 13.00 2.32
C THR A 10 10.07 14.24 2.93
N SER A 11 8.75 14.43 2.76
CA SER A 11 8.06 15.65 3.17
C SER A 11 7.88 15.72 4.69
N PRO A 12 8.04 16.92 5.31
CA PRO A 12 7.66 17.14 6.70
C PRO A 12 6.14 17.12 6.91
N ASN A 13 5.34 17.21 5.83
CA ASN A 13 3.88 17.16 5.90
C ASN A 13 3.29 16.25 4.79
N PRO A 14 3.44 14.92 4.92
CA PRO A 14 2.91 13.97 3.94
C PRO A 14 1.38 14.02 3.83
N ARG A 15 0.68 14.42 4.90
CA ARG A 15 -0.78 14.55 4.92
C ARG A 15 -1.27 15.54 3.85
N GLN A 16 -0.64 16.70 3.74
CA GLN A 16 -1.01 17.68 2.71
C GLN A 16 -0.74 17.14 1.30
N ASN A 17 0.35 16.39 1.09
CA ASN A 17 0.62 15.75 -0.20
C ASN A 17 -0.48 14.76 -0.59
N PHE A 18 -0.98 13.97 0.37
CA PHE A 18 -2.10 13.05 0.13
C PHE A 18 -3.41 13.78 -0.19
N ILE A 19 -3.72 14.88 0.51
CA ILE A 19 -4.88 15.71 0.21
C ILE A 19 -4.79 16.28 -1.21
N ASN A 20 -3.61 16.80 -1.61
CA ASN A 20 -3.40 17.34 -2.95
C ASN A 20 -3.57 16.25 -4.02
N MET A 21 -2.96 15.08 -3.81
CA MET A 21 -3.12 13.92 -4.71
C MET A 21 -4.58 13.45 -4.80
N ALA A 22 -5.32 13.43 -3.69
CA ALA A 22 -6.74 13.08 -3.68
C ALA A 22 -7.57 14.10 -4.50
N SER A 23 -7.21 15.38 -4.44
CA SER A 23 -7.85 16.43 -5.23
C SER A 23 -7.56 16.31 -6.73
N GLU A 24 -6.35 15.92 -7.11
CA GLU A 24 -5.98 15.71 -8.53
C GLU A 24 -6.83 14.65 -9.20
N ILE A 25 -7.21 13.60 -8.47
CA ILE A 25 -8.08 12.52 -8.94
C ILE A 25 -9.57 12.74 -8.59
N LYS A 26 -9.92 13.97 -8.17
CA LYS A 26 -11.30 14.44 -7.92
C LYS A 26 -12.06 13.63 -6.86
N LEU A 27 -11.39 13.19 -5.81
CA LEU A 27 -12.08 12.62 -4.63
C LEU A 27 -12.78 13.71 -3.82
N ASP A 28 -13.78 13.31 -3.03
CA ASP A 28 -14.35 14.15 -1.98
C ASP A 28 -13.29 14.42 -0.90
N ILE A 29 -12.86 15.66 -0.79
CA ILE A 29 -11.76 16.07 0.08
C ILE A 29 -12.16 16.13 1.54
N GLU A 30 -13.41 16.48 1.85
CA GLU A 30 -13.88 16.53 3.22
C GLU A 30 -14.06 15.10 3.75
N LYS A 31 -14.61 14.21 2.94
CA LYS A 31 -14.63 12.78 3.25
C LYS A 31 -13.22 12.21 3.40
N PHE A 32 -12.30 12.53 2.48
CA PHE A 32 -10.92 12.03 2.54
C PHE A 32 -10.20 12.45 3.82
N LYS A 33 -10.34 13.72 4.23
CA LYS A 33 -9.80 14.22 5.50
C LYS A 33 -10.41 13.48 6.70
N SER A 34 -11.73 13.30 6.71
CA SER A 34 -12.43 12.56 7.76
C SER A 34 -11.95 11.10 7.85
N ASP A 35 -11.81 10.43 6.70
CA ASP A 35 -11.36 9.04 6.62
C ASP A 35 -9.93 8.89 7.15
N MET A 36 -9.03 9.84 6.86
CA MET A 36 -7.64 9.85 7.36
C MET A 36 -7.56 9.86 8.89
N ASP A 37 -8.53 10.46 9.58
CA ASP A 37 -8.59 10.52 11.04
C ASP A 37 -9.49 9.43 11.65
N SER A 38 -10.17 8.65 10.81
CA SER A 38 -11.19 7.72 11.27
C SER A 38 -10.60 6.53 12.02
N LYS A 39 -11.25 6.17 13.13
CA LYS A 39 -10.92 4.93 13.87
C LYS A 39 -11.13 3.69 13.02
N VAL A 40 -12.08 3.72 12.08
CA VAL A 40 -12.36 2.63 11.14
C VAL A 40 -11.15 2.34 10.26
N VAL A 41 -10.58 3.37 9.60
CA VAL A 41 -9.39 3.20 8.76
C VAL A 41 -8.18 2.81 9.60
N LYS A 42 -8.00 3.42 10.78
CA LYS A 42 -6.93 3.03 11.71
C LYS A 42 -7.00 1.55 12.10
N ASN A 43 -8.19 1.07 12.46
CA ASN A 43 -8.40 -0.34 12.81
C ASN A 43 -8.11 -1.27 11.63
N LYS A 44 -8.47 -0.87 10.41
CA LYS A 44 -8.16 -1.64 9.19
C LYS A 44 -6.66 -1.79 8.98
N VAL A 45 -5.89 -0.69 9.09
CA VAL A 45 -4.43 -0.74 8.98
C VAL A 45 -3.80 -1.65 10.05
N GLN A 46 -4.33 -1.60 11.29
CA GLN A 46 -3.84 -2.48 12.37
C GLN A 46 -4.18 -3.95 12.13
N ALA A 47 -5.37 -4.24 11.59
CA ALA A 47 -5.76 -5.60 11.22
C ALA A 47 -4.87 -6.15 10.09
N ASP A 48 -4.56 -5.35 9.08
CA ASP A 48 -3.67 -5.72 7.97
C ASP A 48 -2.25 -6.02 8.50
N LEU A 49 -1.72 -5.17 9.38
CA LEU A 49 -0.43 -5.39 10.05
C LEU A 49 -0.42 -6.69 10.88
N ALA A 50 -1.47 -6.94 11.67
CA ALA A 50 -1.60 -8.16 12.45
C ALA A 50 -1.68 -9.41 11.57
N SER A 51 -2.33 -9.31 10.40
CA SER A 51 -2.40 -10.40 9.43
C SER A 51 -1.04 -10.74 8.83
N GLY A 52 -0.23 -9.71 8.51
CA GLY A 52 1.15 -9.90 8.02
C GLY A 52 2.04 -10.57 9.06
N ASN A 53 1.94 -10.14 10.33
CA ASN A 53 2.67 -10.76 11.43
C ASN A 53 2.25 -12.22 11.64
N LYS A 54 0.95 -12.52 11.59
CA LYS A 54 0.43 -13.90 11.71
C LYS A 54 0.89 -14.80 10.56
N ALA A 55 1.10 -14.22 9.38
CA ALA A 55 1.65 -14.91 8.22
C ALA A 55 3.18 -14.96 8.20
N GLU A 56 3.85 -14.51 9.28
CA GLU A 56 5.33 -14.48 9.41
C GLU A 56 6.03 -13.68 8.30
N ILE A 57 5.35 -12.68 7.73
CA ILE A 57 5.91 -11.78 6.71
C ILE A 57 6.75 -10.71 7.42
N ASN A 58 8.06 -10.72 7.17
CA ASN A 58 9.02 -9.83 7.82
C ASN A 58 9.58 -8.72 6.90
N SER A 59 9.24 -8.72 5.61
CA SER A 59 9.69 -7.70 4.67
C SER A 59 8.71 -7.50 3.51
N THR A 60 8.84 -6.35 2.86
CA THR A 60 8.10 -6.00 1.65
C THR A 60 9.08 -5.67 0.52
N PRO A 61 8.83 -6.08 -0.73
CA PRO A 61 7.69 -6.90 -1.14
C PRO A 61 7.88 -8.39 -0.76
N THR A 62 6.77 -9.09 -0.53
CA THR A 62 6.70 -10.56 -0.39
C THR A 62 5.55 -11.06 -1.27
N PHE A 63 5.78 -12.09 -2.08
CA PHE A 63 4.79 -12.62 -3.02
C PHE A 63 4.48 -14.08 -2.74
N PHE A 64 3.23 -14.48 -3.03
CA PHE A 64 2.78 -15.87 -2.99
C PHE A 64 2.04 -16.23 -4.29
N LEU A 65 2.24 -17.46 -4.76
CA LEU A 65 1.49 -18.05 -5.87
C LEU A 65 1.01 -19.45 -5.44
N ASN A 66 -0.32 -19.66 -5.49
CA ASN A 66 -0.96 -20.92 -5.05
C ASN A 66 -0.50 -21.37 -3.65
N GLY A 67 -0.40 -20.43 -2.71
CA GLY A 67 0.00 -20.70 -1.32
C GLY A 67 1.51 -20.84 -1.09
N ASN A 68 2.32 -20.84 -2.15
CA ASN A 68 3.78 -20.94 -2.03
C ASN A 68 4.43 -19.57 -2.13
N LYS A 69 5.36 -19.26 -1.22
CA LYS A 69 6.17 -18.04 -1.31
C LYS A 69 7.06 -18.11 -2.55
N ILE A 70 7.14 -17.01 -3.29
CA ILE A 70 7.98 -16.88 -4.48
C ILE A 70 8.87 -15.65 -4.38
N GLU A 71 10.08 -15.77 -4.92
CA GLU A 71 11.01 -14.65 -5.07
C GLU A 71 10.89 -14.13 -6.50
N LEU A 72 10.63 -12.82 -6.62
CA LEU A 72 10.45 -12.15 -7.90
C LEU A 72 11.21 -10.82 -7.88
N THR A 73 11.98 -10.59 -8.93
CA THR A 73 12.68 -9.33 -9.17
C THR A 73 12.15 -8.61 -10.41
N THR A 74 11.49 -9.34 -11.32
CA THR A 74 10.92 -8.78 -12.54
C THR A 74 9.50 -9.27 -12.84
N LEU A 75 8.77 -8.48 -13.63
CA LEU A 75 7.45 -8.88 -14.13
C LEU A 75 7.53 -10.13 -15.04
N ASP A 76 8.60 -10.28 -15.81
CA ASP A 76 8.72 -11.41 -16.73
C ASP A 76 9.01 -12.74 -16.01
N GLU A 77 9.70 -12.71 -14.86
CA GLU A 77 9.79 -13.87 -13.96
C GLU A 77 8.40 -14.30 -13.50
N PHE A 78 7.56 -13.34 -13.10
CA PHE A 78 6.20 -13.63 -12.67
C PHE A 78 5.36 -14.26 -13.79
N LYS A 79 5.42 -13.70 -15.01
CA LYS A 79 4.70 -14.27 -16.18
C LYS A 79 5.10 -15.72 -16.46
N LYS A 80 6.39 -16.06 -16.35
CA LYS A 80 6.87 -17.44 -16.54
C LYS A 80 6.28 -18.43 -15.54
N LEU A 81 5.93 -17.97 -14.33
CA LEU A 81 5.29 -18.81 -13.32
C LEU A 81 3.81 -19.07 -13.60
N LEU A 82 3.14 -18.17 -14.34
CA LEU A 82 1.72 -18.31 -14.70
C LEU A 82 1.47 -19.20 -15.93
N LEU A 83 2.50 -19.43 -16.75
CA LEU A 83 2.43 -20.23 -17.97
C LEU A 83 2.78 -21.71 -17.75
N LYS A 84 3.02 -22.10 -16.49
CA LYS A 84 3.25 -23.48 -16.05
C LYS A 84 1.98 -24.06 -15.47
#